data_AF-A0A5C8ZKP3-F1
#
_entry.id   AF-A0A5C8ZKP3-F1
#
_cell.length_a   1.000
_cell.length_b   1.000
_cell.length_c   1.000
_cell.angle_alpha   90.00
_cell.angle_beta   90.00
_cell.angle_gamma   90.00
#
_symmetry.space_group_name_H-M   'P 1'
#
loop_
_entity.id
_entity.type
_entity.pdbx_description
1 polymer ?
#
loop_
_entity_poly.entity_id
_entity_poly.type
_entity_poly.pdbx_seq_one_letter_code
_entity_poly.pdbx_strand_id
1 'polypeptide(L)'
;MRATGPLLRAALALLGRRAGAAYAAAGLATAVNTVPDVLRQLAVWTSPSQSAAVVVDVIGFLTGLVAQVWVVGALAALPDGGPWRAAGALRRGVRLAVASVRRAPGAVLAGVVVGGAVSALVTLPASVAALGWRSVLGPLGDPPVGAFAVAAVSDVVASALTLPYLALVVVLVARAGGPRRA
;
A
#
# COMPACT_ATOMS: atom_id res chain seq x y z
N MET A 1 17.96 4.55 15.96
CA MET A 1 17.67 3.20 15.41
C MET A 1 17.06 2.21 16.43
N ARG A 2 17.28 2.32 17.76
CA ARG A 2 16.78 1.34 18.76
C ARG A 2 15.25 1.21 18.90
N ALA A 3 14.44 2.15 18.39
CA ALA A 3 12.98 2.15 18.55
C ALA A 3 12.19 1.53 17.38
N THR A 4 12.84 1.16 16.26
CA THR A 4 12.14 0.69 15.06
C THR A 4 11.48 -0.68 15.27
N GLY A 5 12.19 -1.66 15.83
CA GLY A 5 11.66 -3.01 16.04
C GLY A 5 10.42 -3.09 16.95
N PRO A 6 10.40 -2.41 18.12
CA PRO A 6 9.21 -2.31 18.95
C PRO A 6 8.01 -1.66 18.23
N LEU A 7 8.25 -0.67 17.37
CA LEU A 7 7.19 0.03 16.63
C LEU A 7 6.54 -0.87 15.56
N LEU A 8 7.33 -1.61 14.79
CA LEU A 8 6.80 -2.55 13.81
C LEU A 8 5.98 -3.66 14.48
N ARG A 9 6.46 -4.18 15.62
CA ARG A 9 5.70 -5.15 16.44
C ARG A 9 4.40 -4.57 16.99
N ALA A 10 4.42 -3.32 17.43
CA ALA A 10 3.21 -2.64 17.90
C ALA A 10 2.19 -2.43 16.77
N ALA A 11 2.65 -2.12 15.54
CA ALA A 11 1.80 -2.03 14.36
C ALA A 11 1.16 -3.38 14.02
N LEU A 12 1.93 -4.48 14.05
CA LEU A 12 1.40 -5.84 13.83
C LEU A 12 0.40 -6.25 14.92
N ALA A 13 0.71 -5.99 16.18
CA ALA A 13 -0.21 -6.30 17.29
C ALA A 13 -1.52 -5.50 17.16
N LEU A 14 -1.44 -4.24 16.74
CA LEU A 14 -2.61 -3.40 16.50
C LEU A 14 -3.41 -3.89 15.30
N LEU A 15 -2.74 -4.30 14.21
CA LEU A 15 -3.37 -4.90 13.04
C LEU A 15 -4.13 -6.18 13.42
N GLY A 16 -3.51 -7.07 14.19
CA GLY A 16 -4.17 -8.29 14.67
C GLY A 16 -5.41 -8.01 15.52
N ARG A 17 -5.34 -7.03 16.43
CA ARG A 17 -6.49 -6.64 17.28
C ARG A 17 -7.60 -5.92 16.52
N ARG A 18 -7.28 -5.23 15.44
CA ARG A 18 -8.21 -4.37 14.68
C ARG A 18 -8.31 -4.75 13.21
N ALA A 19 -8.11 -6.03 12.90
CA ALA A 19 -7.99 -6.54 11.54
C ALA A 19 -9.20 -6.15 10.69
N GLY A 20 -10.43 -6.40 11.17
CA GLY A 20 -11.64 -6.09 10.42
C GLY A 20 -11.73 -4.62 9.99
N ALA A 21 -11.46 -3.67 10.89
CA ALA A 21 -11.50 -2.25 10.55
C ALA A 21 -10.34 -1.83 9.62
N ALA A 22 -9.14 -2.35 9.85
CA ALA A 22 -7.96 -2.04 9.06
C ALA A 22 -8.09 -2.57 7.62
N TYR A 23 -8.52 -3.83 7.46
CA TYR A 23 -8.75 -4.45 6.16
C TYR A 23 -9.99 -3.92 5.47
N ALA A 24 -11.05 -3.51 6.19
CA ALA A 24 -12.20 -2.85 5.56
C ALA A 24 -11.81 -1.51 4.92
N ALA A 25 -11.04 -0.68 5.62
CA ALA A 25 -10.56 0.58 5.06
C ALA A 25 -9.60 0.36 3.88
N ALA A 26 -8.67 -0.59 3.99
CA ALA A 26 -7.76 -0.93 2.90
C ALA A 26 -8.50 -1.53 1.70
N GLY A 27 -9.48 -2.40 1.93
CA GLY A 27 -10.33 -2.99 0.89
C GLY A 27 -11.15 -1.93 0.15
N LEU A 28 -11.74 -0.97 0.86
CA LEU A 28 -12.43 0.17 0.24
C LEU A 28 -11.47 0.99 -0.62
N ALA A 29 -10.30 1.33 -0.09
CA ALA A 29 -9.29 2.11 -0.82
C ALA A 29 -8.79 1.36 -2.06
N THR A 30 -8.59 0.04 -1.94
CA THR A 30 -8.17 -0.83 -3.03
C THR A 30 -9.26 -0.89 -4.11
N ALA A 31 -10.51 -1.15 -3.73
CA ALA A 31 -11.64 -1.21 -4.67
C ALA A 31 -11.84 0.10 -5.45
N VAL A 32 -11.72 1.25 -4.78
CA VAL A 32 -11.78 2.57 -5.43
C VAL A 32 -10.60 2.78 -6.38
N ASN A 33 -9.43 2.23 -6.07
CA ASN A 33 -8.23 2.34 -6.90
C ASN A 33 -8.22 1.37 -8.09
N THR A 34 -8.90 0.21 -7.99
CA THR A 34 -8.95 -0.82 -9.04
C THR A 34 -9.67 -0.34 -10.31
N VAL A 35 -10.72 0.48 -10.18
CA VAL A 35 -11.51 0.95 -11.35
C VAL A 35 -10.69 1.83 -12.30
N PRO A 36 -9.97 2.87 -11.82
CA PRO A 36 -9.03 3.62 -12.66
C PRO A 36 -7.92 2.76 -13.27
N ASP A 37 -7.47 1.73 -12.54
CA ASP A 37 -6.36 0.87 -12.97
C ASP A 37 -6.74 0.01 -14.17
N VAL A 38 -7.91 -0.63 -14.12
CA VAL A 38 -8.45 -1.42 -15.24
C VAL A 38 -8.70 -0.53 -16.45
N LEU A 39 -9.27 0.67 -16.26
CA LEU A 39 -9.52 1.60 -17.36
C LEU A 39 -8.22 2.11 -18.01
N ARG A 40 -7.16 2.33 -17.21
CA ARG A 40 -5.85 2.73 -17.73
C ARG A 40 -5.14 1.60 -18.49
N GLN A 41 -5.21 0.38 -17.98
CA GLN A 41 -4.64 -0.79 -18.65
C GLN A 41 -5.34 -1.04 -20.01
N LEU A 42 -6.66 -0.86 -20.07
CA LEU A 42 -7.42 -0.95 -21.32
C LEU A 42 -7.10 0.19 -22.31
N ALA A 43 -6.81 1.40 -21.82
CA ALA A 43 -6.47 2.55 -22.66
C ALA A 43 -5.08 2.42 -23.33
N VAL A 44 -4.11 1.76 -22.69
CA VAL A 44 -2.76 1.54 -23.25
C VAL A 44 -2.73 0.33 -24.18
N TRP A 45 -3.60 -0.66 -23.95
CA TRP A 45 -3.70 -1.86 -24.78
C TRP A 45 -3.92 -1.54 -26.27
N THR A 46 -4.62 -0.45 -26.58
CA THR A 46 -5.00 -0.08 -27.96
C THR A 46 -4.04 0.90 -28.64
N SER A 47 -3.05 1.46 -27.93
CA SER A 47 -2.08 2.43 -28.47
C SER A 47 -0.76 2.40 -27.68
N PRO A 48 0.22 1.59 -28.10
CA PRO A 48 1.40 1.24 -27.29
C PRO A 48 2.52 2.29 -27.40
N SER A 49 2.21 3.57 -27.25
CA SER A 49 3.26 4.59 -27.17
C SER A 49 3.93 4.54 -25.79
N GLN A 50 5.26 4.61 -25.74
CA GLN A 50 6.02 4.62 -24.49
C GLN A 50 5.59 5.76 -23.55
N SER A 51 5.22 6.91 -24.12
CA SER A 51 4.71 8.06 -23.37
C SER A 51 3.36 7.77 -22.71
N ALA A 52 2.44 7.06 -23.37
CA ALA A 52 1.16 6.66 -22.77
C ALA A 52 1.37 5.66 -21.62
N ALA A 53 2.32 4.73 -21.77
CA ALA A 53 2.68 3.79 -20.70
C ALA A 53 3.22 4.51 -19.45
N VAL A 54 4.14 5.48 -19.63
CA VAL A 54 4.67 6.29 -18.53
C VAL A 54 3.58 7.12 -17.86
N VAL A 55 2.68 7.75 -18.63
CA VAL A 55 1.57 8.53 -18.07
C VAL A 55 0.64 7.63 -17.25
N VAL A 56 0.31 6.44 -17.74
CA VAL A 56 -0.51 5.48 -16.99
C VAL A 56 0.17 5.05 -15.70
N ASP A 57 1.47 4.78 -15.73
CA ASP A 57 2.25 4.41 -14.55
C ASP A 57 2.27 5.54 -13.50
N VAL A 58 2.52 6.78 -13.94
CA VAL A 58 2.47 7.96 -13.06
C VAL A 58 1.08 8.14 -12.43
N ILE A 59 0.01 8.00 -13.20
CA ILE A 59 -1.35 8.14 -12.66
C ILE A 59 -1.65 6.98 -11.69
N GLY A 60 -1.25 5.75 -12.00
CA GLY A 60 -1.38 4.59 -11.11
C GLY A 60 -0.66 4.79 -9.78
N PHE A 61 0.59 5.27 -9.84
CA PHE A 61 1.35 5.65 -8.67
C PHE A 61 0.65 6.74 -7.85
N LEU A 62 0.16 7.81 -8.49
CA LEU A 62 -0.51 8.92 -7.81
C LEU A 62 -1.82 8.47 -7.14
N THR A 63 -2.62 7.62 -7.80
CA THR A 63 -3.86 7.11 -7.19
C THR A 63 -3.56 6.15 -6.06
N GLY A 64 -2.54 5.29 -6.19
CA GLY A 64 -2.06 4.44 -5.11
C GLY A 64 -1.56 5.25 -3.91
N LEU A 65 -0.81 6.33 -4.14
CA LEU A 65 -0.33 7.23 -3.10
C LEU A 65 -1.50 7.91 -2.36
N VAL A 66 -2.49 8.41 -3.10
CA VAL A 66 -3.71 9.01 -2.55
C VAL A 66 -4.46 7.99 -1.69
N ALA A 67 -4.63 6.76 -2.17
CA ALA A 67 -5.25 5.68 -1.44
C ALA A 67 -4.51 5.37 -0.14
N GLN A 68 -3.18 5.23 -0.19
CA GLN A 68 -2.35 4.97 0.99
C GLN A 68 -2.46 6.10 2.02
N VAL A 69 -2.38 7.36 1.58
CA VAL A 69 -2.53 8.53 2.46
C VAL A 69 -3.93 8.57 3.07
N TRP A 70 -4.96 8.25 2.29
CA TRP A 70 -6.32 8.16 2.81
C TRP A 70 -6.44 7.08 3.89
N VAL A 71 -5.89 5.87 3.68
CA VAL A 71 -5.92 4.77 4.66
C VAL A 71 -5.20 5.18 5.96
N VAL A 72 -4.03 5.83 5.88
CA VAL A 72 -3.34 6.40 7.06
C VAL A 72 -4.28 7.29 7.88
N GLY A 73 -4.99 8.21 7.22
CA GLY A 73 -5.89 9.14 7.89
C GLY A 73 -7.20 8.51 8.38
N ALA A 74 -7.65 7.45 7.72
CA ALA A 74 -8.82 6.66 8.09
C ALA A 74 -8.57 5.84 9.36
N LEU A 75 -7.37 5.26 9.48
CA LEU A 75 -6.96 4.41 10.59
C LEU A 75 -6.35 5.19 11.78
N ALA A 76 -6.25 6.51 11.67
CA ALA A 76 -5.59 7.36 12.65
C ALA A 76 -6.10 7.23 14.09
N ALA A 77 -7.37 6.84 14.28
CA ALA A 77 -7.99 6.69 15.60
C ALA A 77 -7.92 5.26 16.17
N LEU A 78 -7.53 4.26 15.35
CA LEU A 78 -7.45 2.86 15.81
C LEU A 78 -6.52 2.63 17.01
N PRO A 79 -5.35 3.29 17.13
CA PRO A 79 -4.49 3.11 18.30
C PRO A 79 -5.17 3.48 19.63
N ASP A 80 -6.13 4.41 19.60
CA ASP A 80 -6.85 4.88 20.79
C ASP A 80 -8.14 4.07 21.03
N GLY A 81 -8.36 3.01 20.26
CA GLY A 81 -9.57 2.21 20.30
C GLY A 81 -10.79 2.84 19.62
N GLY A 82 -10.63 4.00 18.98
CA GLY A 82 -11.69 4.65 18.20
C GLY A 82 -11.98 3.94 16.86
N PRO A 83 -13.13 4.24 16.23
CA PRO A 83 -13.47 3.69 14.92
C PRO A 83 -12.63 4.31 13.80
N TRP A 84 -12.56 3.63 12.65
CA TRP A 84 -12.00 4.24 11.44
C TRP A 84 -12.92 5.36 10.95
N ARG A 85 -12.35 6.38 10.31
CA ARG A 85 -13.09 7.59 9.89
C ARG A 85 -12.77 7.97 8.45
N ALA A 86 -13.73 7.81 7.55
CA ALA A 86 -13.58 8.22 6.14
C ALA A 86 -13.52 9.75 5.97
N ALA A 87 -14.43 10.48 6.63
CA ALA A 87 -14.55 11.92 6.48
C ALA A 87 -13.27 12.64 6.90
N GLY A 88 -12.67 13.43 5.99
CA GLY A 88 -11.42 14.15 6.23
C GLY A 88 -10.17 13.27 6.36
N ALA A 89 -10.23 12.00 5.95
CA ALA A 89 -9.12 11.05 6.04
C ALA A 89 -7.89 11.55 5.28
N LEU A 90 -8.04 12.01 4.04
CA LEU A 90 -6.94 12.56 3.23
C LEU A 90 -6.14 13.65 3.97
N ARG A 91 -6.81 14.67 4.51
CA ARG A 91 -6.16 15.76 5.25
C ARG A 91 -5.41 15.26 6.49
N ARG A 92 -5.99 14.33 7.24
CA ARG A 92 -5.32 13.71 8.39
C ARG A 92 -4.13 12.87 7.95
N GLY A 93 -4.31 12.09 6.90
CA GLY A 93 -3.32 11.22 6.29
C GLY A 93 -2.08 11.99 5.87
N VAL A 94 -2.25 13.08 5.11
CA VAL A 94 -1.12 13.93 4.68
C VAL A 94 -0.36 14.47 5.88
N ARG A 95 -1.08 14.98 6.90
CA ARG A 95 -0.44 15.49 8.12
C ARG A 95 0.37 14.42 8.84
N LEU A 96 -0.17 13.21 8.97
CA LEU A 96 0.50 12.09 9.63
C LEU A 96 1.68 11.58 8.80
N ALA A 97 1.53 11.47 7.48
CA ALA A 97 2.61 11.07 6.57
C ALA A 97 3.79 12.04 6.66
N VAL A 98 3.54 13.35 6.52
CA VAL A 98 4.57 14.39 6.65
C VAL A 98 5.22 14.36 8.04
N ALA A 99 4.42 14.26 9.10
CA ALA A 99 4.94 14.17 10.46
C ALA A 99 5.80 12.91 10.67
N SER A 100 5.42 11.77 10.07
CA SER A 100 6.15 10.52 10.22
C SER A 100 7.53 10.56 9.55
N VAL A 101 7.58 11.06 8.31
CA VAL A 101 8.83 11.17 7.52
C VAL A 101 9.79 12.14 8.17
N ARG A 102 9.29 13.27 8.69
CA ARG A 102 10.12 14.26 9.40
C ARG A 102 10.68 13.73 10.72
N ARG A 103 10.00 12.80 11.38
CA ARG A 103 10.37 12.32 12.73
C ARG A 103 11.24 11.09 12.72
N ALA A 104 10.88 10.09 11.93
CA ALA A 104 11.61 8.83 11.87
C ALA A 104 11.61 8.25 10.45
N PRO A 105 12.33 8.89 9.51
CA PRO A 105 12.37 8.43 8.12
C PRO A 105 12.86 6.98 8.02
N GLY A 106 13.81 6.58 8.87
CA GLY A 106 14.31 5.20 8.92
C GLY A 106 13.26 4.17 9.38
N ALA A 107 12.30 4.54 10.23
CA ALA A 107 11.22 3.64 10.63
C ALA A 107 10.17 3.49 9.54
N VAL A 108 9.88 4.58 8.82
CA VAL A 108 9.01 4.56 7.64
C VAL A 108 9.64 3.70 6.54
N LEU A 109 10.93 3.89 6.24
CA LEU A 109 11.69 3.05 5.30
C LEU A 109 11.67 1.59 5.71
N ALA A 110 11.92 1.26 6.97
CA ALA A 110 11.86 -0.12 7.45
C ALA A 110 10.44 -0.72 7.29
N GLY A 111 9.40 0.07 7.56
CA GLY A 111 8.01 -0.34 7.31
C GLY A 111 7.74 -0.63 5.83
N VAL A 112 8.23 0.24 4.93
CA VAL A 112 8.14 0.06 3.48
C VAL A 112 8.88 -1.20 3.04
N VAL A 113 10.11 -1.43 3.52
CA VAL A 113 10.90 -2.62 3.18
C VAL A 113 10.22 -3.90 3.66
N VAL A 114 9.70 -3.91 4.89
CA VAL A 114 8.99 -5.09 5.43
C VAL A 114 7.68 -5.33 4.66
N GLY A 115 6.91 -4.29 4.38
CA GLY A 115 5.70 -4.38 3.57
C GLY A 115 6.01 -4.88 2.15
N GLY A 116 7.06 -4.33 1.53
CA GLY A 116 7.54 -4.74 0.21
C GLY A 116 8.02 -6.19 0.17
N ALA A 117 8.70 -6.65 1.21
CA ALA A 117 9.13 -8.06 1.32
C ALA A 117 7.93 -9.01 1.41
N VAL A 118 6.91 -8.67 2.21
CA VAL A 118 5.67 -9.45 2.29
C VAL A 118 4.92 -9.43 0.96
N SER A 119 4.83 -8.26 0.31
CA SER A 119 4.24 -8.13 -1.03
C SER A 119 4.95 -9.06 -2.02
N ALA A 120 6.28 -8.99 -2.10
CA ALA A 120 7.09 -9.82 -2.98
C ALA A 120 6.91 -11.32 -2.70
N LEU A 121 6.82 -11.75 -1.44
CA LEU A 121 6.56 -13.14 -1.09
C LEU A 121 5.20 -13.65 -1.57
N VAL A 122 4.20 -12.76 -1.67
CA VAL A 122 2.85 -13.10 -2.13
C VAL A 122 2.77 -13.05 -3.66
N THR A 123 3.41 -12.06 -4.29
CA THR A 123 3.31 -11.84 -5.73
C THR A 123 4.28 -12.68 -6.55
N LEU A 124 5.52 -12.88 -6.08
CA LEU A 124 6.55 -13.59 -6.85
C LEU A 124 6.17 -15.04 -7.20
N PRO A 125 5.61 -15.86 -6.29
CA PRO A 125 5.21 -17.23 -6.64
C PRO A 125 4.14 -17.26 -7.74
N ALA A 126 3.17 -16.35 -7.67
CA ALA A 126 2.11 -16.24 -8.66
C ALA A 126 2.66 -15.74 -10.00
N SER A 127 3.57 -14.76 -10.00
CA SER A 127 4.25 -14.29 -11.20
C SER A 127 5.13 -15.37 -11.83
N VAL A 128 5.85 -16.15 -11.03
CA VAL A 128 6.67 -17.28 -11.51
C VAL A 128 5.80 -18.39 -12.10
N ALA A 129 4.67 -18.72 -11.45
CA ALA A 129 3.72 -19.71 -11.97
C ALA A 129 3.06 -19.25 -13.28
N ALA A 130 2.80 -17.95 -13.43
CA ALA A 130 2.12 -17.38 -14.59
C ALA A 130 3.05 -17.11 -15.80
N LEU A 131 4.29 -16.69 -15.56
CA LEU A 131 5.22 -16.22 -16.60
C LEU A 131 6.43 -17.14 -16.81
N GLY A 132 6.72 -18.04 -15.85
CA GLY A 132 7.93 -18.85 -15.82
C GLY A 132 9.17 -18.05 -15.36
N TRP A 133 10.07 -18.70 -14.61
CA TRP A 133 11.23 -18.05 -13.96
C TRP A 133 12.12 -17.22 -14.93
N ARG A 134 12.29 -17.67 -16.18
CA ARG A 134 13.13 -16.98 -17.18
C ARG A 134 12.50 -15.70 -17.74
N SER A 135 11.17 -15.59 -17.72
CA SER A 135 10.43 -14.42 -18.21
C SER A 135 10.17 -13.39 -17.12
N VAL A 136 10.29 -13.78 -15.83
CA VAL A 136 10.20 -12.87 -14.67
C VAL A 136 11.46 -11.98 -14.55
N LEU A 137 12.61 -12.45 -15.05
CA LEU A 137 13.89 -11.73 -15.02
C LEU A 137 14.41 -11.30 -16.41
N GLY A 138 13.70 -11.67 -17.48
CA GLY A 138 14.06 -11.40 -18.88
C GLY A 138 13.05 -10.48 -19.57
N PRO A 139 13.27 -10.10 -20.84
CA PRO A 139 12.33 -9.27 -21.59
C PRO A 139 10.97 -9.98 -21.68
N LEU A 140 9.95 -9.35 -21.12
CA LEU A 140 8.56 -9.78 -21.33
C LEU A 140 8.27 -9.55 -22.81
N GLY A 141 8.06 -10.63 -23.57
CA GLY A 141 7.52 -10.56 -24.93
C GLY A 141 6.04 -10.14 -24.89
N ASP A 142 5.14 -10.89 -25.53
CA ASP A 142 3.69 -10.74 -25.36
C ASP A 142 3.16 -11.76 -24.34
N PRO A 143 3.07 -11.43 -23.04
CA PRO A 143 2.55 -12.36 -22.06
C PRO A 143 1.05 -12.64 -22.28
N PRO A 144 0.59 -13.89 -22.11
CA PRO A 144 -0.80 -14.27 -22.31
C PRO A 144 -1.71 -13.54 -21.30
N VAL A 145 -2.96 -13.25 -21.72
CA VAL A 145 -3.99 -12.54 -20.91
C VAL A 145 -4.16 -13.16 -19.51
N GLY A 146 -4.03 -14.48 -19.39
CA GLY A 146 -4.09 -15.18 -18.11
C GLY A 146 -2.94 -14.80 -17.16
N ALA A 147 -1.74 -14.55 -17.66
CA ALA A 147 -0.61 -14.13 -16.85
C ALA A 147 -0.75 -12.68 -16.36
N PHE A 148 -1.33 -11.81 -17.19
CA PHE A 148 -1.72 -10.45 -16.79
C PHE A 148 -2.79 -10.47 -15.68
N ALA A 149 -3.83 -11.31 -15.81
CA ALA A 149 -4.87 -11.43 -14.80
C ALA A 149 -4.32 -11.92 -13.46
N VAL A 150 -3.43 -12.92 -13.47
CA VAL A 150 -2.76 -13.41 -12.24
C VAL A 150 -1.89 -12.33 -11.62
N ALA A 151 -1.14 -11.56 -12.40
CA ALA A 151 -0.33 -10.46 -11.90
C ALA A 151 -1.20 -9.37 -11.24
N ALA A 152 -2.28 -8.95 -11.90
CA ALA A 152 -3.21 -7.94 -11.38
C ALA A 152 -3.90 -8.41 -10.08
N VAL A 153 -4.37 -9.65 -10.03
CA VAL A 153 -4.99 -10.21 -8.82
C VAL A 153 -3.97 -10.31 -7.68
N SER A 154 -2.75 -10.73 -7.99
CA SER A 154 -1.68 -10.84 -6.99
C SER A 154 -1.32 -9.48 -6.40
N ASP A 155 -1.28 -8.44 -7.23
CA ASP A 155 -0.98 -7.07 -6.79
C ASP A 155 -2.10 -6.48 -5.95
N VAL A 156 -3.37 -6.75 -6.29
CA VAL A 156 -4.54 -6.40 -5.46
C VAL A 156 -4.46 -7.08 -4.10
N VAL A 157 -4.16 -8.38 -4.07
CA VAL A 157 -4.03 -9.15 -2.82
C VAL A 157 -2.86 -8.63 -1.98
N ALA A 158 -1.70 -8.39 -2.60
CA ALA A 158 -0.53 -7.88 -1.91
C ALA A 158 -0.76 -6.47 -1.35
N SER A 159 -1.43 -5.60 -2.11
CA SER A 159 -1.84 -4.28 -1.66
C SER A 159 -2.82 -4.37 -0.48
N ALA A 160 -3.86 -5.19 -0.58
CA ALA A 160 -4.81 -5.39 0.52
C ALA A 160 -4.14 -5.90 1.81
N LEU A 161 -3.10 -6.74 1.68
CA LEU A 161 -2.34 -7.28 2.81
C LEU A 161 -1.39 -6.27 3.46
N THR A 162 -0.78 -5.39 2.66
CA THR A 162 0.34 -4.55 3.10
C THR A 162 -0.05 -3.10 3.42
N LEU A 163 -1.08 -2.55 2.75
CA LEU A 163 -1.58 -1.19 2.98
C LEU A 163 -1.96 -0.92 4.46
N PRO A 164 -2.73 -1.79 5.15
CA PRO A 164 -3.12 -1.52 6.53
C PRO A 164 -1.93 -1.53 7.48
N TYR A 165 -0.96 -2.43 7.27
CA TYR A 165 0.26 -2.49 8.07
C TYR A 165 1.08 -1.21 7.94
N LEU A 166 1.38 -0.80 6.70
CA LEU A 166 2.17 0.40 6.45
C LEU A 166 1.46 1.65 6.98
N ALA A 167 0.13 1.71 6.84
CA ALA A 167 -0.66 2.81 7.37
C ALA A 167 -0.54 2.92 8.90
N LEU A 168 -0.62 1.79 9.63
CA LEU A 168 -0.46 1.77 11.08
C LEU A 168 0.96 2.13 11.52
N VAL A 169 1.99 1.71 10.79
CA VAL A 169 3.38 2.15 11.04
C VAL A 169 3.49 3.67 10.97
N VAL A 170 2.96 4.29 9.90
CA VAL A 170 2.96 5.75 9.72
C VAL A 170 2.21 6.45 10.85
N VAL A 171 1.02 5.95 11.23
CA VAL A 171 0.22 6.50 12.34
C VAL A 171 1.00 6.45 13.66
N LEU A 172 1.62 5.32 13.99
CA LEU A 172 2.36 5.14 15.24
C LEU A 172 3.62 6.01 15.28
N VAL A 173 4.38 6.11 14.19
CA VAL A 173 5.54 7.01 14.09
C VAL A 173 5.11 8.46 14.27
N ALA A 174 4.04 8.87 13.59
CA ALA A 174 3.51 10.22 13.68
C ALA A 174 2.92 10.54 15.07
N ARG A 175 2.64 9.55 15.92
CA ARG A 175 2.09 9.77 17.27
C ARG A 175 3.12 9.65 18.39
N ALA A 176 4.15 8.83 18.22
CA ALA A 176 5.23 8.66 19.20
C ALA A 176 5.98 9.97 19.55
N GLY A 177 5.89 11.00 18.69
CA GLY A 177 6.47 12.34 18.92
C GLY A 177 5.45 13.46 19.18
N GLY A 178 4.18 13.15 19.44
CA GLY A 178 3.19 14.16 19.83
C GLY A 178 3.31 14.51 21.33
N PRO A 179 2.94 15.73 21.76
CA PRO A 179 2.81 16.00 23.19
C PRO A 179 1.83 14.98 23.78
N ARG A 180 2.30 14.20 24.76
CA ARG A 180 1.43 13.37 25.59
C ARG A 180 0.38 14.32 26.16
N ARG A 181 -0.88 14.15 25.77
CA ARG A 181 -1.96 14.79 26.51
C ARG A 181 -1.95 14.12 27.88
N ALA A 182 -1.40 14.85 28.84
CA ALA A 182 -1.57 14.59 30.26
C ALA A 182 -3.04 14.81 30.64
#